data_AF-A0A6N9VD94-F1
#
_entry.id   AF-A0A6N9VD94-F1
#
_cell.length_a   1.000
_cell.length_b   1.000
_cell.length_c   1.000
_cell.angle_alpha   90.00
_cell.angle_beta   90.00
_cell.angle_gamma   90.00
#
_symmetry.space_group_name_H-M   'P 1'
#
loop_
_entity.id
_entity.type
_entity.pdbx_description
1 polymer ?
#
loop_
_entity_poly.entity_id
_entity_poly.type
_entity_poly.pdbx_seq_one_letter_code
_entity_poly.pdbx_strand_id
1 'polypeptide(L)'
;LYTSGTTALPKGAMMSHRALVHAYTSALHTLGLSAQDRPLHTLPLYHSAQMHVFLLPYLAVGADNTVLDGPDPETVLSLVEAGRADSLFAPPT
;
A
#
# COMPACT_ATOMS: atom_id res chain seq x y z
N LEU A 1 8.38 -10.80 5.02
CA LEU A 1 9.01 -9.47 4.83
C LEU A 1 10.51 -9.60 4.96
N TYR A 2 11.29 -8.92 4.14
CA TYR A 2 12.75 -8.84 4.30
C TYR A 2 13.17 -7.42 4.63
N THR A 3 14.14 -7.28 5.53
CA THR A 3 14.76 -6.00 5.87
C THR A 3 16.23 -6.03 5.48
N SER A 4 16.79 -4.89 5.09
CA SER A 4 18.14 -4.80 4.51
C SER A 4 19.23 -5.34 5.44
N GLY A 5 19.04 -5.28 6.76
CA GLY A 5 20.01 -5.76 7.74
C GLY A 5 21.34 -5.00 7.69
N THR A 6 22.03 -4.88 8.82
CA THR A 6 23.35 -4.21 8.88
C THR A 6 24.51 -5.14 8.53
N THR A 7 24.25 -6.42 8.24
CA THR A 7 25.27 -7.49 8.14
C THR A 7 25.26 -8.20 6.78
N ALA A 8 25.12 -7.44 5.69
CA ALA A 8 25.12 -7.85 4.28
C ALA A 8 23.97 -8.76 3.79
N LEU A 9 23.49 -9.70 4.62
CA LEU A 9 22.36 -10.56 4.26
C LEU A 9 21.03 -9.99 4.77
N PRO A 10 19.99 -9.91 3.91
CA PRO A 10 18.65 -9.53 4.34
C PRO A 10 18.11 -10.43 5.43
N LYS A 11 17.40 -9.86 6.41
CA LYS A 11 16.79 -10.60 7.52
C LYS A 11 15.29 -10.77 7.28
N GLY A 12 14.80 -11.99 7.46
CA GLY A 12 13.38 -12.29 7.39
C GLY A 12 12.64 -11.81 8.65
N ALA A 13 11.71 -10.88 8.50
CA ALA A 13 10.72 -10.53 9.51
C ALA A 13 9.47 -11.41 9.31
N MET A 14 9.39 -12.48 10.10
CA MET A 14 8.25 -13.41 10.09
C MET A 14 7.06 -12.79 10.81
N MET A 15 5.93 -12.75 10.12
CA MET A 15 4.67 -12.23 10.66
C MET A 15 3.61 -13.33 10.63
N SER A 16 2.88 -13.50 11.73
CA SER A 16 1.69 -14.34 11.73
C SER A 16 0.52 -13.61 11.04
N HIS A 17 -0.45 -14.35 10.52
CA HIS A 17 -1.69 -13.77 9.99
C HIS A 17 -2.37 -12.86 11.01
N ARG A 18 -2.43 -13.26 12.28
CA ARG A 18 -3.02 -12.43 13.35
C ARG A 18 -2.29 -11.09 13.53
N ALA A 19 -0.96 -11.09 13.47
CA ALA A 19 -0.18 -9.87 13.57
C ALA A 19 -0.44 -8.94 12.37
N LEU A 20 -0.55 -9.50 11.17
CA LEU A 20 -0.88 -8.75 9.96
C LEU A 20 -2.29 -8.15 10.01
N VAL A 21 -3.29 -8.93 10.41
CA VAL A 21 -4.67 -8.43 10.57
C VAL A 21 -4.74 -7.28 11.56
N HIS A 22 -4.03 -7.37 12.70
CA HIS A 22 -3.95 -6.24 13.64
C HIS A 22 -3.28 -5.00 13.02
N ALA A 23 -2.21 -5.18 12.24
CA ALA A 23 -1.59 -4.07 11.52
C ALA A 23 -2.57 -3.43 10.51
N TYR A 24 -3.36 -4.24 9.79
CA TYR A 24 -4.35 -3.75 8.84
C TYR A 24 -5.45 -2.96 9.55
N THR A 25 -6.01 -3.49 10.63
CA THR A 25 -7.00 -2.77 11.45
C THR A 25 -6.46 -1.44 11.96
N SER A 26 -5.18 -1.41 12.36
CA SER A 26 -4.53 -0.16 12.77
C SER A 26 -4.40 0.83 11.61
N ALA A 27 -4.01 0.38 10.42
CA ALA A 27 -3.89 1.23 9.23
C ALA A 27 -5.26 1.79 8.82
N LEU A 28 -6.30 0.95 8.77
CA LEU A 28 -7.67 1.34 8.47
C LEU A 28 -8.14 2.48 9.38
N HIS A 29 -7.97 2.32 10.69
CA HIS A 29 -8.43 3.31 11.67
C HIS A 29 -7.59 4.59 11.63
N THR A 30 -6.26 4.48 11.60
CA THR A 30 -5.37 5.64 11.69
C THR A 30 -5.37 6.49 10.42
N LEU A 31 -5.53 5.86 9.26
CA LEU A 31 -5.51 6.55 7.97
C LEU A 31 -6.92 6.87 7.44
N GLY A 32 -7.98 6.40 8.12
CA GLY A 32 -9.36 6.63 7.71
C GLY A 32 -9.74 5.93 6.40
N LEU A 33 -9.13 4.77 6.12
CA LEU A 33 -9.31 4.05 4.86
C LEU A 33 -10.74 3.50 4.78
N SER A 34 -11.40 3.73 3.65
CA SER A 34 -12.81 3.43 3.44
C SER A 34 -13.05 2.59 2.19
N ALA A 35 -14.25 2.01 2.09
CA ALA A 35 -14.69 1.26 0.90
C ALA A 35 -14.98 2.18 -0.29
N GLN A 36 -15.09 3.49 -0.06
CA GLN A 36 -15.42 4.51 -1.07
C GLN A 36 -14.17 5.07 -1.74
N ASP A 37 -12.99 4.74 -1.21
CA ASP A 37 -11.71 5.20 -1.71
C ASP A 37 -11.33 4.46 -3.00
N ARG A 38 -10.52 5.12 -3.82
CA ARG A 38 -9.96 4.65 -5.09
C ARG A 38 -8.43 4.76 -5.03
N PRO A 39 -7.75 3.87 -4.28
CA PRO A 39 -6.30 3.92 -4.12
C PRO A 39 -5.54 3.47 -5.37
N LEU A 40 -4.45 4.20 -5.67
CA LEU A 40 -3.42 3.80 -6.62
C LEU A 40 -2.27 3.09 -5.91
N HIS A 41 -1.90 1.94 -6.47
CA HIS A 41 -0.75 1.15 -6.04
C HIS A 41 0.33 1.16 -7.11
N THR A 42 1.32 2.02 -6.94
CA THR A 42 2.36 2.29 -7.96
C THR A 42 3.77 1.86 -7.55
N LEU A 43 3.94 1.38 -6.31
CA LEU A 43 5.21 0.87 -5.82
C LEU A 43 5.23 -0.66 -5.81
N PRO A 44 6.41 -1.28 -5.71
CA PRO A 44 6.49 -2.74 -5.69
C PRO A 44 5.75 -3.38 -4.51
N LEU A 45 4.90 -4.36 -4.80
CA LEU A 45 4.08 -5.04 -3.80
C LEU A 45 4.89 -5.94 -2.85
N TYR A 46 6.17 -6.21 -3.11
CA TYR A 46 7.03 -6.89 -2.12
C TYR A 46 7.42 -5.98 -0.95
N HIS A 47 7.19 -4.66 -1.05
CA HIS A 47 7.51 -3.70 0.00
C HIS A 47 6.40 -3.61 1.05
N SER A 48 6.79 -3.51 2.33
CA SER A 48 5.84 -3.54 3.46
C SER A 48 4.81 -2.41 3.40
N ALA A 49 5.22 -1.19 3.03
CA ALA A 49 4.29 -0.06 2.96
C ALA A 49 3.18 -0.33 1.93
N GLN A 50 3.56 -0.63 0.68
CA GLN A 50 2.59 -0.80 -0.40
C GLN A 50 1.62 -1.96 -0.13
N MET A 51 2.12 -3.13 0.28
CA MET A 51 1.27 -4.30 0.49
C MET A 51 0.49 -4.25 1.79
N HIS A 52 1.15 -3.94 2.92
CA HIS A 52 0.58 -4.16 4.25
C HIS A 52 -0.02 -2.89 4.89
N VAL A 53 0.28 -1.70 4.38
CA VAL A 53 -0.32 -0.45 4.87
C VAL A 53 -1.42 0.06 3.94
N PHE A 54 -1.30 -0.19 2.63
CA PHE A 54 -2.25 0.31 1.63
C PHE A 54 -3.07 -0.81 0.98
N LEU A 55 -2.49 -1.66 0.13
CA LEU A 55 -3.25 -2.62 -0.70
C LEU A 55 -4.14 -3.57 0.13
N LEU A 56 -3.57 -4.32 1.07
CA LEU A 56 -4.34 -5.32 1.83
C LEU A 56 -5.37 -4.69 2.80
N PRO A 57 -5.07 -3.58 3.50
CA PRO A 57 -6.10 -2.84 4.24
C PRO A 57 -7.25 -2.38 3.35
N TYR A 58 -6.99 -1.75 2.21
CA TYR A 58 -8.04 -1.32 1.27
C TYR A 58 -8.87 -2.49 0.72
N LEU A 59 -8.22 -3.61 0.40
CA LEU A 59 -8.93 -4.84 0.03
C LEU A 59 -9.83 -5.36 1.17
N ALA A 60 -9.40 -5.24 2.43
CA ALA A 60 -10.17 -5.71 3.58
C ALA A 60 -11.46 -4.91 3.82
N VAL A 61 -11.51 -3.64 3.41
CA VAL A 61 -12.74 -2.80 3.45
C VAL A 61 -13.52 -2.82 2.14
N GLY A 62 -13.00 -3.44 1.08
CA GLY A 62 -13.69 -3.57 -0.20
C GLY A 62 -13.57 -2.36 -1.13
N ALA A 63 -12.52 -1.56 -1.00
CA ALA A 63 -12.25 -0.42 -1.89
C ALA A 63 -11.92 -0.87 -3.34
N ASP A 64 -12.06 0.04 -4.31
CA ASP A 64 -11.66 -0.19 -5.71
C ASP A 64 -10.16 0.07 -5.89
N ASN A 65 -9.37 -0.99 -6.01
CA ASN A 65 -7.91 -0.93 -5.99
C ASN A 65 -7.32 -0.96 -7.40
N THR A 66 -6.66 0.12 -7.82
CA THR A 66 -5.95 0.19 -9.11
C THR A 66 -4.46 -0.02 -8.92
N VAL A 67 -3.88 -1.01 -9.63
CA VAL A 67 -2.44 -1.31 -9.60
C VAL A 67 -1.79 -0.86 -10.90
N LEU A 68 -0.69 -0.11 -10.81
CA LEU A 68 0.11 0.33 -11.94
C LEU A 68 1.52 -0.29 -11.87
N ASP A 69 2.15 -0.47 -13.03
CA ASP A 69 3.50 -1.06 -13.15
C ASP A 69 4.63 -0.10 -12.73
N GLY A 70 4.28 1.09 -12.25
CA GLY A 70 5.21 2.07 -11.71
C GLY A 70 4.55 3.42 -11.41
N PRO A 71 5.28 4.34 -10.75
CA PRO A 71 4.78 5.68 -10.43
C PRO A 71 4.93 6.62 -11.63
N ASP A 72 4.29 6.29 -12.74
CA ASP A 72 4.25 7.17 -13.92
C ASP A 72 3.41 8.43 -13.63
N PRO A 73 4.02 9.63 -13.60
CA PRO A 73 3.31 10.85 -13.19
C PRO A 73 2.14 11.21 -14.11
N GLU A 74 2.28 11.00 -15.41
CA GLU A 74 1.24 11.35 -16.39
C GLU A 74 -0.02 10.50 -16.19
N THR A 75 0.15 9.18 -16.06
CA THR A 75 -0.95 8.26 -15.77
C THR A 75 -1.59 8.56 -14.42
N VAL A 76 -0.79 8.78 -13.37
CA VAL A 76 -1.31 9.10 -12.02
C VAL A 76 -2.15 10.37 -12.04
N LEU A 77 -1.62 11.45 -12.61
CA LEU A 77 -2.34 12.73 -12.68
C LEU A 77 -3.61 12.62 -13.51
N SER A 78 -3.57 11.91 -14.65
CA SER A 78 -4.75 11.67 -15.49
C SER A 78 -5.86 10.92 -14.74
N LEU A 79 -5.50 9.92 -13.92
CA LEU A 79 -6.47 9.18 -13.10
C LEU A 79 -7.06 10.03 -11.98
N VAL A 80 -6.25 10.90 -11.36
CA VAL A 80 -6.73 11.86 -10.35
C VAL A 80 -7.69 12.87 -10.99
N GLU A 81 -7.33 13.46 -12.12
CA GLU A 81 -8.19 14.41 -12.86
C GLU A 81 -9.51 13.79 -13.31
N ALA A 82 -9.49 12.53 -13.72
CA ALA A 82 -10.70 11.78 -14.08
C ALA A 82 -11.55 11.34 -12.87
N GLY A 83 -11.14 11.66 -11.64
CA GLY A 83 -11.80 11.23 -10.40
C GLY A 83 -11.71 9.73 -10.15
N ARG A 84 -10.79 9.03 -10.82
CA ARG A 84 -10.56 7.57 -10.73
C ARG A 84 -9.54 7.20 -9.66
N ALA A 85 -8.89 8.18 -9.05
CA ALA A 85 -7.93 8.01 -7.97
C ALA A 85 -8.09 9.10 -6.91
N ASP A 86 -8.03 8.74 -5.63
CA ASP A 86 -8.11 9.69 -4.51
C ASP A 86 -7.07 9.44 -3.40
N SER A 87 -6.30 8.35 -3.50
CA SER A 87 -5.25 8.01 -2.55
C SER A 87 -4.01 7.44 -3.27
N LEU A 88 -2.83 7.89 -2.85
CA LEU A 88 -1.54 7.45 -3.36
C LEU A 88 -0.52 7.50 -2.22
N PHE A 89 0.35 6.50 -2.14
CA PHE A 89 1.54 6.54 -1.28
C PHE A 89 2.79 6.84 -2.11
N ALA A 90 3.56 7.85 -1.71
CA ALA A 90 4.81 8.25 -2.34
C ALA A 90 5.90 8.44 -1.27
N PRO A 91 6.97 7.63 -1.27
CA PRO A 91 8.12 7.86 -0.40
C PRO A 91 8.93 9.08 -0.90
N PRO A 92 9.63 9.79 -0.01
CA PRO A 92 10.60 10.81 -0.44
C PRO A 92 11.73 10.17 -1.25
N THR A 93 12.25 10.95 -2.21
CA THR A 93 13.47 10.63 -2.99
C THR A 93 14.72 11.10 -2.28
#